data_AF-A0A0B6YJZ5-F1
#
_entry.id   AF-A0A0B6YJZ5-F1
#
_cell.length_a   1.000
_cell.length_b   1.000
_cell.length_c   1.000
_cell.angle_alpha   90.00
_cell.angle_beta   90.00
_cell.angle_gamma   90.00
#
_symmetry.space_group_name_H-M   'P 1'
#
loop_
_entity.id
_entity.type
_entity.pdbx_description
1 polymer ?
#
loop_
_entity_poly.entity_id
_entity_poly.type
_entity_poly.pdbx_seq_one_letter_code
_entity_poly.pdbx_strand_id
1 'polypeptide(L)'
;GEHRIALDIGDTVQILEETDEWFRGFAIKNKTKKGIFPRNYIALKEASVHVSGAHETVTSTEHPLVTELTSVLREWHAIWRQMFVERNPQLETVQEMICELVDRRKKILARIFTVDELKEVQQSVTALIDQGNALLKLDLVVRDEQGNILNPEQTSIIEMYKRHVEAAERIHK
;
A
#
# COMPACT_ATOMS: atom_id res chain seq x y z
N GLY A 1 14.11 8.36 26.51
CA GLY A 1 15.16 7.43 26.96
C GLY A 1 15.87 6.88 25.73
N GLU A 2 17.16 6.63 25.84
CA GLU A 2 18.05 6.27 24.71
C GLU A 2 17.60 5.01 23.95
N HIS A 3 16.92 4.09 24.62
CA HIS A 3 16.41 2.85 24.03
C HIS A 3 14.97 2.92 23.49
N ARG A 4 14.29 4.07 23.62
CA ARG A 4 12.92 4.23 23.10
C ARG A 4 12.95 4.70 21.65
N ILE A 5 12.06 4.17 20.83
CA ILE A 5 11.81 4.73 19.50
C ILE A 5 10.64 5.71 19.56
N ALA A 6 10.78 6.85 18.87
CA ALA A 6 9.69 7.78 18.67
C ALA A 6 8.77 7.21 17.58
N LEU A 7 7.47 7.17 17.88
CA LEU A 7 6.43 6.72 16.98
C LEU A 7 5.39 7.82 16.86
N ASP A 8 4.89 8.00 15.65
CA ASP A 8 3.75 8.85 15.35
C ASP A 8 2.47 8.00 15.26
N ILE A 9 1.31 8.64 15.45
CA ILE A 9 0.02 7.98 15.26
C ILE A 9 -0.04 7.43 13.84
N GLY A 10 -0.32 6.13 13.72
CA GLY A 10 -0.41 5.42 12.43
C GLY A 10 0.90 4.80 11.95
N ASP A 11 2.02 4.98 12.68
CA ASP A 11 3.23 4.23 12.40
C ASP A 11 2.97 2.72 12.53
N THR A 12 3.42 1.98 11.52
CA THR A 12 3.39 0.52 11.55
C THR A 12 4.72 0.02 12.09
N VAL A 13 4.67 -0.83 13.10
CA VAL A 13 5.85 -1.41 13.76
C VAL A 13 5.86 -2.92 13.59
N GLN A 14 7.05 -3.50 13.52
CA GLN A 14 7.26 -4.93 13.68
C GLN A 14 7.74 -5.19 15.11
N ILE A 15 7.01 -6.04 15.83
CA ILE A 15 7.33 -6.45 17.20
C ILE A 15 8.26 -7.66 17.12
N LEU A 16 9.35 -7.63 17.89
CA LEU A 16 10.32 -8.72 17.98
C LEU A 16 10.25 -9.42 19.34
N GLU A 17 10.05 -8.66 20.41
CA GLU A 17 9.98 -9.16 21.78
C GLU A 17 8.87 -8.41 22.54
N GLU A 18 8.27 -9.06 23.53
CA GLU A 18 7.26 -8.46 24.40
C GLU A 18 7.52 -8.72 25.89
N THR A 19 7.06 -7.78 26.70
CA THR A 19 6.90 -7.86 28.16
C THR A 19 5.49 -7.38 28.51
N ASP A 20 5.13 -7.42 29.79
CA ASP A 20 3.79 -7.01 30.25
C ASP A 20 3.42 -5.58 29.82
N GLU A 21 4.37 -4.65 29.89
CA GLU A 21 4.12 -3.22 29.63
C GLU A 21 4.78 -2.69 28.34
N TRP A 22 5.78 -3.38 27.79
CA TRP A 22 6.60 -2.89 26.69
C TRP A 22 6.77 -3.91 25.58
N PHE A 23 6.77 -3.40 24.35
CA PHE A 23 7.26 -4.10 23.18
C PHE A 23 8.66 -3.61 22.81
N ARG A 24 9.45 -4.49 22.19
CA ARG A 24 10.69 -4.14 21.49
C ARG A 24 10.56 -4.48 20.02
N GLY A 25 10.97 -3.56 19.16
CA GLY A 25 10.83 -3.72 17.72
C GLY A 25 11.42 -2.55 16.95
N PHE A 26 10.91 -2.34 15.73
CA PHE A 26 11.27 -1.21 14.88
C PHE A 26 10.07 -0.72 14.07
N ALA A 27 10.09 0.54 13.68
CA ALA A 27 9.11 1.08 12.73
C ALA A 27 9.43 0.57 11.32
N ILE A 28 8.42 0.18 10.54
CA ILE A 28 8.63 -0.32 9.17
C ILE A 28 9.36 0.72 8.30
N LYS A 29 9.09 2.02 8.54
CA LYS A 29 9.77 3.14 7.87
C LYS A 29 11.27 3.25 8.19
N ASN A 30 11.74 2.63 9.27
CA ASN A 30 13.15 2.63 9.66
C ASN A 30 13.52 1.33 10.41
N LYS A 31 13.87 0.29 9.66
CA LYS A 31 14.17 -1.04 10.20
C LYS A 31 15.49 -1.14 10.97
N THR A 32 16.41 -0.19 10.78
CA THR A 32 17.75 -0.24 11.41
C THR A 32 17.70 0.23 12.86
N LYS A 33 16.76 1.12 13.19
CA LYS A 33 16.60 1.63 14.56
C LYS A 33 15.64 0.76 15.36
N LYS A 34 16.20 -0.16 16.13
CA LYS A 34 15.47 -0.97 17.10
C LYS A 34 15.34 -0.25 18.44
N GLY A 35 14.22 -0.46 19.13
CA GLY A 35 14.04 0.01 20.51
C GLY A 35 12.67 -0.36 21.05
N ILE A 36 12.35 0.20 22.23
CA ILE A 36 11.14 -0.15 22.97
C ILE A 36 10.04 0.90 22.80
N PHE A 37 8.79 0.44 22.88
CA PHE A 37 7.59 1.28 22.85
C PHE A 37 6.49 0.67 23.74
N PRO A 38 5.64 1.49 24.39
CA PRO A 38 4.64 1.00 25.35
C PRO A 38 3.57 0.14 24.68
N ARG A 39 3.16 -0.96 25.33
CA ARG A 39 2.13 -1.87 24.82
C ARG A 39 0.79 -1.18 24.58
N ASN A 40 0.39 -0.29 25.49
CA ASN A 40 -0.88 0.44 25.43
C ASN A 40 -0.98 1.50 24.33
N TYR A 41 0.10 1.74 23.57
CA TYR A 41 0.12 2.67 22.43
C TYR A 41 0.05 1.93 21.09
N ILE A 42 0.00 0.59 21.11
CA ILE A 42 0.05 -0.25 19.92
C ILE A 42 -1.26 -1.03 19.77
N ALA A 43 -1.91 -0.85 18.63
CA ALA A 43 -2.99 -1.72 18.18
C ALA A 43 -2.38 -2.91 17.44
N LEU A 44 -2.57 -4.11 17.98
CA LEU A 44 -2.11 -5.35 17.33
C LEU A 44 -2.93 -5.64 16.08
N LYS A 45 -2.26 -6.12 15.04
CA LYS A 45 -2.84 -6.56 13.78
C LYS A 45 -2.31 -7.93 13.42
N GLU A 46 -3.13 -8.71 12.73
CA GLU A 46 -2.72 -10.00 12.21
C GLU A 46 -1.66 -9.85 11.12
N ALA A 47 -0.67 -10.73 11.17
CA ALA A 47 0.42 -10.81 10.21
C ALA A 47 0.86 -12.27 10.06
N SER A 48 1.27 -12.65 8.86
CA SER A 48 1.87 -13.94 8.57
C SER A 48 3.39 -13.81 8.54
N VAL A 49 4.09 -14.74 9.19
CA VAL A 49 5.54 -14.81 9.21
C VAL A 49 6.00 -15.91 8.27
N HIS A 50 6.77 -15.55 7.25
CA HIS A 50 7.41 -16.48 6.32
C HIS A 50 8.90 -16.56 6.64
N VAL A 51 9.37 -17.76 6.94
CA VAL A 51 10.79 -18.02 7.25
C VAL A 51 11.45 -18.68 6.04
N SER A 52 12.42 -18.00 5.42
CA SER A 52 13.23 -18.53 4.33
C SER A 52 14.70 -18.52 4.75
N GLY A 53 15.18 -19.67 5.23
CA GLY A 53 16.53 -19.79 5.79
C GLY A 53 16.73 -18.85 6.99
N ALA A 54 17.68 -17.92 6.87
CA ALA A 54 17.99 -16.93 7.90
C ALA A 54 17.12 -15.64 7.82
N HIS A 55 16.17 -15.57 6.89
CA HIS A 55 15.35 -14.38 6.66
C HIS A 55 13.90 -14.63 7.10
N GLU A 56 13.43 -13.77 8.01
CA GLU A 56 12.02 -13.71 8.41
C GLU A 56 11.34 -12.54 7.70
N THR A 57 10.30 -12.83 6.93
CA THR A 57 9.46 -11.82 6.27
C THR A 57 8.10 -11.81 6.94
N VAL A 58 7.77 -10.68 7.56
CA VAL A 58 6.45 -10.43 8.15
C VAL A 58 5.60 -9.67 7.14
N THR A 59 4.48 -10.26 6.75
CA THR A 59 3.51 -9.66 5.83
C THR A 59 2.16 -9.50 6.50
N SER A 60 1.49 -8.37 6.26
CA SER A 60 0.12 -8.14 6.73
C SER A 60 -0.83 -9.18 6.14
N THR A 61 -1.80 -9.68 6.91
CA THR A 61 -2.89 -10.51 6.39
C THR A 61 -4.04 -9.68 5.81
N GLU A 62 -3.89 -8.35 5.76
CA GLU A 62 -4.83 -7.45 5.08
C GLU A 62 -4.95 -7.81 3.60
N HIS A 63 -6.14 -7.57 3.03
CA HIS A 63 -6.43 -7.81 1.63
C HIS A 63 -5.39 -7.11 0.72
N PRO A 64 -4.87 -7.75 -0.35
CA PRO A 64 -3.84 -7.16 -1.22
C PRO A 64 -4.18 -5.75 -1.70
N LEU A 65 -5.44 -5.54 -2.13
CA LEU A 65 -5.95 -4.22 -2.53
C LEU A 65 -5.81 -3.14 -1.44
N VAL A 66 -5.97 -3.48 -0.16
CA VAL A 66 -5.80 -2.52 0.96
C VAL A 66 -4.33 -2.16 1.12
N THR A 67 -3.43 -3.13 0.97
CA THR A 67 -1.98 -2.92 1.04
C THR A 67 -1.52 -2.02 -0.10
N GLU A 68 -2.03 -2.27 -1.31
CA GLU A 68 -1.77 -1.44 -2.49
C GLU A 68 -2.30 -0.02 -2.30
N LEU A 69 -3.59 0.14 -1.95
CA LEU A 69 -4.19 1.44 -1.66
C LEU A 69 -3.39 2.24 -0.64
N THR A 70 -2.93 1.59 0.43
CA THR A 70 -2.12 2.23 1.47
C THR A 70 -0.78 2.73 0.94
N SER A 71 -0.16 1.98 0.02
CA SER A 71 1.12 2.34 -0.59
C SER A 71 0.96 3.49 -1.59
N VAL A 72 -0.03 3.39 -2.49
CA VAL A 72 -0.37 4.44 -3.47
C VAL A 72 -0.71 5.75 -2.77
N LEU A 73 -1.57 5.72 -1.75
CA LEU A 73 -1.94 6.92 -0.99
C LEU A 73 -0.73 7.60 -0.34
N ARG A 74 0.26 6.83 0.15
CA ARG A 74 1.48 7.40 0.75
C ARG A 74 2.36 8.08 -0.31
N GLU A 75 2.54 7.44 -1.45
CA GLU A 75 3.32 7.97 -2.57
C GLU A 75 2.66 9.21 -3.16
N TRP A 76 1.38 9.13 -3.52
CA TRP A 76 0.64 10.25 -4.07
C TRP A 76 0.53 11.42 -3.10
N HIS A 77 0.34 11.17 -1.80
CA HIS A 77 0.34 12.25 -0.80
C HIS A 77 1.70 12.97 -0.73
N ALA A 78 2.81 12.25 -0.89
CA ALA A 78 4.13 12.88 -0.93
C ALA A 78 4.27 13.80 -2.16
N ILE A 79 3.84 13.32 -3.33
CA ILE A 79 3.87 14.07 -4.59
C ILE A 79 2.90 15.26 -4.54
N TRP A 80 1.68 15.07 -4.06
CA TRP A 80 0.66 16.11 -3.91
C TRP A 80 1.15 17.29 -3.05
N ARG A 81 1.87 17.02 -1.94
CA ARG A 81 2.49 18.09 -1.13
C ARG A 81 3.54 18.88 -1.93
N GLN A 82 4.30 18.22 -2.79
CA GLN A 82 5.27 18.89 -3.66
C GLN A 82 4.57 19.73 -4.73
N MET A 83 3.51 19.19 -5.35
CA MET A 83 2.68 19.89 -6.32
C MET A 83 2.09 21.20 -5.74
N PHE A 84 1.74 21.21 -4.45
CA PHE A 84 1.24 22.41 -3.77
C PHE A 84 2.30 23.52 -3.74
N VAL A 85 3.55 23.17 -3.40
CA VAL A 85 4.67 24.13 -3.39
C VAL A 85 4.96 24.65 -4.80
N GLU A 86 4.88 23.77 -5.80
CA GLU A 86 5.13 24.07 -7.21
C GLU A 86 3.94 24.76 -7.91
N ARG A 87 2.79 24.91 -7.23
CA ARG A 87 1.54 25.46 -7.80
C ARG A 87 1.11 24.72 -9.07
N ASN A 88 1.24 23.40 -9.07
CA ASN A 88 0.88 22.57 -10.21
C ASN A 88 -0.64 22.62 -10.46
N PRO A 89 -1.11 22.86 -11.70
CA PRO A 89 -2.54 22.97 -12.01
C PRO A 89 -3.34 21.69 -11.78
N GLN A 90 -2.69 20.52 -11.72
CA GLN A 90 -3.34 19.22 -11.49
C GLN A 90 -3.54 18.92 -9.99
N LEU A 91 -3.17 19.84 -9.10
CA LEU A 91 -3.23 19.63 -7.64
C LEU A 91 -4.62 19.21 -7.16
N GLU A 92 -5.66 19.92 -7.61
CA GLU A 92 -7.05 19.65 -7.21
C GLU A 92 -7.52 18.29 -7.73
N THR A 93 -7.21 17.96 -8.98
CA THR A 93 -7.52 16.65 -9.57
C THR A 93 -6.88 15.52 -8.76
N VAL A 94 -5.59 15.62 -8.44
CA VAL A 94 -4.90 14.60 -7.63
C VAL A 94 -5.49 14.51 -6.22
N GLN A 95 -5.89 15.65 -5.63
CA GLN A 95 -6.55 15.67 -4.32
C GLN A 95 -7.88 14.93 -4.34
N GLU A 96 -8.71 15.14 -5.36
CA GLU A 96 -9.99 14.43 -5.54
C GLU A 96 -9.77 12.92 -5.66
N MET A 97 -8.79 12.50 -6.45
CA MET A 97 -8.45 11.08 -6.60
C MET A 97 -7.95 10.46 -5.27
N ILE A 98 -7.11 11.18 -4.51
CA ILE A 98 -6.67 10.75 -3.17
C ILE A 98 -7.87 10.58 -2.25
N CYS A 99 -8.80 11.54 -2.22
CA CYS A 99 -10.01 11.46 -1.40
C CYS A 99 -10.88 10.27 -1.80
N GLU A 100 -11.07 10.03 -3.09
CA GLU A 100 -11.82 8.86 -3.56
C GLU A 100 -11.15 7.56 -3.11
N LEU A 101 -9.84 7.41 -3.30
CA LEU A 101 -9.11 6.20 -2.87
C LEU A 101 -9.19 5.98 -1.35
N VAL A 102 -9.16 7.05 -0.55
CA VAL A 102 -9.35 6.98 0.91
C VAL A 102 -10.74 6.43 1.24
N ASP A 103 -11.79 6.91 0.57
CA ASP A 103 -13.16 6.46 0.81
C ASP A 103 -13.40 5.03 0.32
N ARG A 104 -12.82 4.65 -0.82
CA ARG A 104 -12.81 3.25 -1.29
C ARG A 104 -12.14 2.34 -0.25
N ARG A 105 -10.98 2.74 0.28
CA ARG A 105 -10.26 2.00 1.31
C ARG A 105 -11.09 1.82 2.58
N LYS A 106 -11.79 2.86 3.04
CA LYS A 106 -12.70 2.77 4.20
C LYS A 106 -13.79 1.73 3.98
N LYS A 107 -14.44 1.72 2.80
CA LYS A 107 -15.50 0.76 2.47
C LYS A 107 -14.98 -0.68 2.41
N ILE A 108 -13.80 -0.90 1.80
CA ILE A 108 -13.19 -2.23 1.73
C ILE A 108 -12.87 -2.76 3.15
N LEU A 109 -12.30 -1.90 4.00
CA LEU A 109 -12.00 -2.25 5.40
C LEU A 109 -13.26 -2.51 6.25
N ALA A 110 -14.38 -1.88 5.93
CA ALA A 110 -15.65 -2.13 6.60
C ALA A 110 -16.22 -3.53 6.31
N ARG A 111 -15.63 -4.29 5.34
CA ARG A 111 -16.03 -5.66 4.98
C ARG A 111 -17.52 -5.79 4.65
N ILE A 112 -18.06 -4.77 3.99
CA ILE A 112 -19.49 -4.72 3.60
C ILE A 112 -19.77 -5.32 2.22
N PHE A 113 -18.73 -5.58 1.43
CA PHE A 113 -18.86 -6.10 0.08
C PHE A 113 -18.89 -7.63 0.06
N THR A 114 -19.75 -8.18 -0.78
CA THR A 114 -19.66 -9.56 -1.24
C THR A 114 -18.42 -9.77 -2.12
N VAL A 115 -18.10 -11.03 -2.45
CA VAL A 115 -16.95 -11.38 -3.30
C VAL A 115 -17.07 -10.74 -4.70
N ASP A 116 -18.26 -10.77 -5.29
CA ASP A 116 -18.51 -10.21 -6.62
C ASP A 116 -18.43 -8.68 -6.61
N GLU A 117 -19.05 -8.02 -5.63
CA GLU A 117 -18.95 -6.56 -5.47
C GLU A 117 -17.50 -6.13 -5.21
N LEU A 118 -16.72 -6.91 -4.45
CA LEU A 118 -15.32 -6.61 -4.19
C LEU A 118 -14.49 -6.65 -5.48
N LYS A 119 -14.81 -7.57 -6.40
CA LYS A 119 -14.16 -7.65 -7.71
C LYS A 119 -14.43 -6.41 -8.57
N GLU A 120 -15.67 -5.94 -8.60
CA GLU A 120 -16.03 -4.70 -9.29
C GLU A 120 -15.35 -3.47 -8.66
N VAL A 121 -15.33 -3.41 -7.32
CA VAL A 121 -14.61 -2.36 -6.58
C VAL A 121 -13.12 -2.41 -6.89
N GLN A 122 -12.51 -3.59 -6.95
CA GLN A 122 -11.11 -3.76 -7.28
C GLN A 122 -10.80 -3.24 -8.68
N GLN A 123 -11.60 -3.57 -9.69
CA GLN A 123 -11.41 -3.06 -11.05
C GLN A 123 -11.54 -1.53 -11.11
N SER A 124 -12.54 -0.96 -10.43
CA SER A 124 -12.73 0.49 -10.36
C SER A 124 -11.57 1.20 -9.65
N VAL A 125 -11.10 0.66 -8.52
CA VAL A 125 -9.97 1.22 -7.75
C VAL A 125 -8.68 1.15 -8.55
N THR A 126 -8.39 0.01 -9.17
CA THR A 126 -7.14 -0.19 -9.92
C THR A 126 -7.09 0.66 -11.18
N ALA A 127 -8.22 0.85 -11.87
CA ALA A 127 -8.32 1.81 -12.96
C ALA A 127 -8.02 3.24 -12.52
N LEU A 128 -8.54 3.66 -11.35
CA LEU A 128 -8.27 4.99 -10.79
C LEU A 128 -6.79 5.16 -10.42
N ILE A 129 -6.17 4.13 -9.83
CA ILE A 129 -4.73 4.10 -9.54
C ILE A 129 -3.92 4.23 -10.83
N ASP A 130 -4.24 3.45 -11.86
CA ASP A 130 -3.47 3.44 -13.10
C ASP A 130 -3.58 4.80 -13.82
N GLN A 131 -4.76 5.42 -13.82
CA GLN A 131 -4.96 6.79 -14.33
C GLN A 131 -4.14 7.82 -13.54
N GLY A 132 -4.10 7.73 -12.22
CA GLY A 132 -3.36 8.70 -11.40
C GLY A 132 -1.85 8.49 -11.48
N ASN A 133 -1.39 7.24 -11.61
CA ASN A 133 0.01 6.96 -11.90
C ASN A 133 0.41 7.56 -13.25
N ALA A 134 -0.42 7.44 -14.28
CA ALA A 134 -0.17 8.08 -15.56
C ALA A 134 -0.13 9.62 -15.47
N LEU A 135 -1.08 10.22 -14.75
CA LEU A 135 -1.13 11.65 -14.49
C LEU A 135 0.12 12.16 -13.77
N LEU A 136 0.58 11.42 -12.76
CA LEU A 136 1.75 11.71 -11.95
C LEU A 136 3.07 11.24 -12.57
N LYS A 137 3.03 10.61 -13.75
CA LYS A 137 4.18 10.05 -14.48
C LYS A 137 4.97 9.01 -13.65
N LEU A 138 4.25 8.19 -12.89
CA LEU A 138 4.77 7.04 -12.15
C LEU A 138 4.82 5.80 -13.03
N ASP A 139 5.47 4.75 -12.52
CA ASP A 139 5.63 3.48 -13.22
C ASP A 139 4.28 2.80 -13.49
N LEU A 140 4.18 2.18 -14.67
CA LEU A 140 3.04 1.35 -15.06
C LEU A 140 3.04 0.04 -14.27
N VAL A 141 1.93 -0.24 -13.59
CA VAL A 141 1.71 -1.52 -12.91
C VAL A 141 0.95 -2.47 -13.84
N VAL A 142 1.52 -3.65 -14.10
CA VAL A 142 0.88 -4.65 -14.96
C VAL A 142 -0.06 -5.53 -14.14
N ARG A 143 -1.31 -5.66 -14.59
CA ARG A 143 -2.39 -6.36 -13.88
C ARG A 143 -3.02 -7.47 -14.70
N ASP A 144 -3.61 -8.46 -14.03
CA ASP A 144 -4.50 -9.45 -14.63
C ASP A 144 -5.91 -8.89 -14.90
N GLU A 145 -6.81 -9.72 -15.44
CA GLU A 145 -8.23 -9.37 -15.70
C GLU A 145 -9.03 -9.08 -14.43
N GLN A 146 -8.57 -9.58 -13.30
CA GLN A 146 -9.20 -9.40 -11.99
C GLN A 146 -8.65 -8.16 -11.27
N GLY A 147 -7.66 -7.47 -11.84
CA GLY A 147 -7.03 -6.26 -11.29
C GLY A 147 -5.92 -6.56 -10.28
N ASN A 148 -5.48 -7.81 -10.14
CA ASN A 148 -4.33 -8.13 -9.28
C ASN A 148 -3.03 -7.79 -10.01
N ILE A 149 -2.02 -7.37 -9.25
CA ILE A 149 -0.67 -7.16 -9.76
C ILE A 149 -0.09 -8.50 -10.21
N LEU A 150 0.43 -8.57 -11.43
CA LEU A 150 1.06 -9.78 -11.94
C LEU A 150 2.40 -10.06 -11.26
N ASN A 151 2.61 -11.31 -10.85
CA ASN A 151 3.89 -11.76 -10.34
C ASN A 151 4.82 -12.16 -11.50
N PRO A 152 5.96 -11.48 -11.72
CA PRO A 152 6.89 -11.80 -12.79
C PRO A 152 7.51 -13.20 -12.69
N GLU A 153 7.63 -13.75 -11.48
CA GLU A 153 8.21 -15.09 -11.29
C GLU A 153 7.24 -16.22 -11.64
N GLN A 154 5.94 -15.91 -11.67
CA GLN A 154 4.87 -16.88 -11.97
C GLN A 154 4.25 -16.66 -13.37
N THR A 155 4.60 -15.56 -14.03
CA THR A 155 4.03 -15.17 -15.33
C THR A 155 5.08 -15.33 -16.42
N SER A 156 4.73 -15.99 -17.53
CA SER A 156 5.63 -16.13 -18.67
C SER A 156 5.99 -14.76 -19.26
N ILE A 157 7.22 -14.61 -19.80
CA ILE A 157 7.69 -13.35 -20.40
C ILE A 157 6.75 -12.87 -21.52
N ILE A 158 6.24 -13.80 -22.33
CA ILE A 158 5.32 -13.47 -23.43
C ILE A 158 4.01 -12.91 -22.88
N GLU A 159 3.44 -13.54 -21.85
CA GLU A 159 2.21 -13.07 -21.22
C GLU A 159 2.41 -11.71 -20.55
N MET A 160 3.52 -11.55 -19.81
CA MET A 160 3.88 -10.28 -19.18
C MET A 160 3.97 -9.15 -20.22
N TYR A 161 4.61 -9.41 -21.37
CA TYR A 161 4.73 -8.44 -22.45
C TYR A 161 3.36 -8.07 -23.03
N LYS A 162 2.50 -9.06 -23.32
CA LYS A 162 1.13 -8.79 -23.83
C LYS A 162 0.34 -7.91 -22.86
N ARG A 163 0.34 -8.29 -21.58
CA ARG A 163 -0.37 -7.56 -20.52
C ARG A 163 0.17 -6.15 -20.32
N HIS A 164 1.48 -5.96 -20.46
CA HIS A 164 2.10 -4.64 -20.44
C HIS A 164 1.61 -3.76 -21.59
N VAL A 165 1.60 -4.29 -22.83
CA VAL A 165 1.12 -3.55 -24.00
C VAL A 165 -0.37 -3.18 -23.83
N GLU A 166 -1.21 -4.11 -23.40
CA GLU A 166 -2.63 -3.86 -23.13
C GLU A 166 -2.84 -2.80 -22.03
N ALA A 167 -2.05 -2.83 -20.96
CA ALA A 167 -2.11 -1.83 -19.90
C ALA A 167 -1.68 -0.45 -20.40
N ALA A 168 -0.60 -0.36 -21.19
CA ALA A 168 -0.14 0.87 -21.79
C ALA A 168 -1.20 1.45 -22.75
N GLU A 169 -1.82 0.64 -23.61
CA GLU A 169 -2.87 1.09 -24.52
C GLU A 169 -4.12 1.60 -23.80
N ARG A 170 -4.51 0.97 -22.68
CA ARG A 170 -5.66 1.42 -21.87
C ARG A 170 -5.47 2.80 -21.27
N ILE A 171 -4.23 3.15 -20.90
CA ILE A 171 -3.90 4.43 -20.25
C ILE A 171 -3.83 5.58 -21.27
N HIS A 172 -3.47 5.29 -22.52
CA HIS A 172 -3.33 6.30 -23.57
C HIS A 172 -4.61 6.53 -24.40
N LYS A 173 -5.71 5.85 -24.08
CA LYS A 173 -7.03 6.07 -24.67
C LYS A 173 -7.85 7.04 -23.84
#